data_AF-A0A0D2M6Y4-F1
#
_entry.id   AF-A0A0D2M6Y4-F1
#
_cell.length_a   1.000
_cell.length_b   1.000
_cell.length_c   1.000
_cell.angle_alpha   90.00
_cell.angle_beta   90.00
_cell.angle_gamma   90.00
#
_symmetry.space_group_name_H-M   'P 1'
#
loop_
_entity.id
_entity.type
_entity.pdbx_description
1 polymer ?
#
loop_
_entity_poly.entity_id
_entity_poly.type
_entity_poly.pdbx_seq_one_letter_code
_entity_poly.pdbx_strand_id
1 'polypeptide(L)'
;MCSRVLPPPPRPQALKAEAARQRCSASASVFGYDDALRALHPFLRRWRAARAAHPDLRAYIVSADISKAFDTVDIQKLLSISEPLLCSPTYTLLRYCEASPALGCVRVRHSTVAVPCEPSAFPGFPDWLRAAARGGCSTVYCDQLPHRPLARADALALLREHLTRHLLRIRGRWYRQTCGIAQ
;
A
#
# COMPACT_ATOMS: atom_id res chain seq x y z
N MET A 1 2.49 -4.34 -37.46
CA MET A 1 1.65 -4.88 -36.37
C MET A 1 2.01 -4.12 -35.10
N CYS A 2 1.16 -3.17 -34.68
CA CYS A 2 1.39 -2.40 -33.44
C CYS A 2 1.26 -3.31 -32.23
N SER A 3 2.37 -3.57 -31.55
CA SER A 3 2.37 -4.12 -30.20
C SER A 3 1.65 -3.12 -29.29
N ARG A 4 0.39 -3.43 -28.94
CA ARG A 4 -0.29 -2.77 -27.83
C ARG A 4 0.44 -3.20 -26.56
N VAL A 5 1.38 -2.38 -26.11
CA VAL A 5 1.91 -2.45 -24.76
C VAL A 5 0.72 -2.23 -23.84
N LEU A 6 0.19 -3.32 -23.27
CA LEU A 6 -0.77 -3.23 -22.18
C LEU A 6 -0.16 -2.31 -21.11
N PRO A 7 -0.89 -1.30 -20.63
CA PRO A 7 -0.41 -0.50 -19.51
C PRO A 7 -0.06 -1.46 -18.36
N PRO A 8 1.01 -1.17 -17.59
CA PRO A 8 1.37 -2.01 -16.46
C PRO A 8 0.12 -2.22 -15.60
N PRO A 9 -0.14 -3.46 -15.14
CA PRO A 9 -1.33 -3.74 -14.36
C PRO A 9 -1.39 -2.72 -13.21
N PRO A 10 -2.56 -2.15 -12.92
CA PRO A 10 -2.67 -1.21 -11.83
C PRO A 10 -2.13 -1.92 -10.60
N ARG A 11 -1.04 -1.39 -10.02
CA ARG A 11 -0.61 -1.76 -8.67
C ARG A 11 -1.86 -1.71 -7.77
N PRO A 12 -1.98 -2.53 -6.72
CA PRO A 12 -3.21 -2.60 -5.93
C PRO A 12 -3.42 -1.31 -5.09
N GLN A 13 -3.77 -0.22 -5.76
CA GLN A 13 -3.93 1.11 -5.18
C GLN A 13 -5.18 1.15 -4.31
N ALA A 14 -6.24 0.45 -4.71
CA ALA A 14 -7.47 0.30 -3.94
C ALA A 14 -7.18 -0.34 -2.57
N LEU A 15 -6.40 -1.42 -2.54
CA LEU A 15 -6.02 -2.09 -1.30
C LEU A 15 -5.16 -1.18 -0.40
N LYS A 16 -4.25 -0.39 -0.99
CA LYS A 16 -3.47 0.61 -0.24
C LYS A 16 -4.34 1.72 0.36
N ALA A 17 -5.35 2.17 -0.38
CA ALA A 17 -6.29 3.19 0.10
C ALA A 17 -7.11 2.66 1.28
N GLU A 18 -7.57 1.43 1.20
CA GLU A 18 -8.31 0.78 2.29
C GLU A 18 -7.42 0.48 3.49
N ALA A 19 -6.19 -0.01 3.28
CA ALA A 19 -5.21 -0.20 4.36
C ALA A 19 -4.88 1.11 5.09
N ALA A 20 -4.87 2.25 4.39
CA ALA A 20 -4.68 3.55 5.03
C ALA A 20 -5.88 3.98 5.89
N ARG A 21 -7.11 3.54 5.56
CA ARG A 21 -8.34 3.82 6.32
C ARG A 21 -8.54 2.86 7.48
N GLN A 22 -8.21 1.59 7.28
CA GLN A 22 -8.49 0.48 8.19
C GLN A 22 -7.30 0.15 9.11
N ARG A 23 -6.41 1.13 9.37
CA ARG A 23 -5.20 0.96 10.21
C ARG A 23 -5.47 0.39 11.61
N CYS A 24 -6.71 0.42 12.08
CA CYS A 24 -7.12 -0.15 13.36
C CYS A 24 -7.14 -1.69 13.37
N SER A 25 -7.28 -2.37 12.24
CA SER A 25 -7.35 -3.85 12.18
C SER A 25 -5.98 -4.53 12.12
N ALA A 26 -4.90 -3.76 11.90
CA ALA A 26 -3.53 -4.26 11.75
C ALA A 26 -2.58 -3.58 12.77
N SER A 27 -2.99 -3.51 14.03
CA SER A 27 -2.45 -2.61 15.07
C SER A 27 -0.95 -2.73 15.39
N ALA A 28 -0.25 -3.76 14.89
CA ALA A 28 1.20 -3.92 15.00
C ALA A 28 1.93 -4.06 13.65
N SER A 29 1.21 -3.99 12.53
CA SER A 29 1.81 -4.11 11.20
C SER A 29 2.44 -2.78 10.76
N VAL A 30 3.70 -2.87 10.34
CA VAL A 30 4.50 -1.74 9.87
C VAL A 30 4.54 -1.82 8.35
N PHE A 31 3.98 -0.82 7.66
CA PHE A 31 3.93 -0.79 6.20
C PHE A 31 4.89 0.24 5.58
N GLY A 32 5.34 1.20 6.38
CA GLY A 32 6.29 2.25 6.02
C GLY A 32 7.56 2.24 6.87
N TYR A 33 8.59 2.90 6.34
CA TYR A 33 9.94 2.90 6.92
C TYR A 33 9.98 3.38 8.38
N ASP A 34 9.22 4.43 8.73
CA ASP A 34 9.20 4.98 10.09
C ASP A 34 8.05 4.44 10.96
N ASP A 35 7.22 3.52 10.47
CA ASP A 35 6.03 3.07 11.21
C ASP A 35 6.42 2.31 12.49
N ALA A 36 7.52 1.56 12.46
CA ALA A 36 8.02 0.80 13.60
C ALA A 36 8.46 1.73 14.74
N LEU A 37 9.20 2.79 14.40
CA LEU A 37 9.59 3.84 15.34
C LEU A 37 8.37 4.57 15.91
N ARG A 38 7.41 4.91 15.05
CA ARG A 38 6.15 5.56 15.46
C ARG A 38 5.32 4.67 16.40
N ALA A 39 5.33 3.35 16.22
CA ALA A 39 4.64 2.40 17.10
C ALA A 39 5.39 2.18 18.43
N LEU A 40 6.72 2.15 18.39
CA LEU A 40 7.56 1.88 19.56
C LEU A 40 7.64 3.07 20.54
N HIS A 41 7.67 4.30 20.02
CA HIS A 41 7.88 5.49 20.83
C HIS A 41 6.84 5.69 21.95
N PRO A 42 5.51 5.55 21.71
CA PRO A 42 4.51 5.62 22.77
C PRO A 42 4.68 4.54 23.84
N PHE A 43 5.07 3.32 23.46
CA PHE A 43 5.34 2.23 24.41
C PHE A 43 6.52 2.59 25.31
N LEU A 44 7.66 3.01 24.73
CA LEU A 44 8.84 3.40 25.50
C LEU A 44 8.55 4.54 26.47
N ARG A 45 7.73 5.51 26.07
CA ARG A 45 7.31 6.61 26.95
C ARG A 45 6.51 6.11 28.16
N ARG A 46 5.52 5.25 27.94
CA ARG A 46 4.72 4.66 29.03
C ARG A 46 5.57 3.78 29.95
N TRP A 47 6.45 2.96 29.38
CA TRP A 47 7.33 2.09 30.14
C TRP A 47 8.31 2.88 31.01
N ARG A 48 8.93 3.96 30.48
CA ARG A 48 9.81 4.84 31.28
C ARG A 48 9.08 5.48 32.46
N ALA A 49 7.84 5.93 32.25
CA ALA A 49 7.00 6.47 33.33
C ALA A 49 6.68 5.41 34.38
N ALA A 50 6.31 4.19 33.97
CA ALA A 50 6.04 3.08 34.89
C ALA A 50 7.31 2.64 35.66
N ARG A 51 8.47 2.67 35.01
CA ARG A 51 9.76 2.35 35.65
C ARG A 51 10.18 3.40 36.68
N ALA A 52 9.79 4.66 36.51
CA ALA A 52 10.02 5.67 37.53
C ALA A 52 9.23 5.39 38.83
N ALA A 53 8.04 4.78 38.71
CA ALA A 53 7.25 4.32 39.85
C ALA A 53 7.69 2.95 40.39
N HIS A 54 8.23 2.08 39.51
CA HIS A 54 8.68 0.73 39.84
C HIS A 54 10.09 0.49 39.28
N PRO A 55 11.15 0.75 40.06
CA PRO A 55 12.54 0.66 39.60
C PRO A 55 12.94 -0.72 39.07
N ASP A 56 12.30 -1.77 39.57
CA ASP A 56 12.57 -3.17 39.22
C ASP A 56 11.93 -3.63 37.91
N LEU A 57 11.13 -2.76 37.27
CA LEU A 57 10.44 -3.09 36.02
C LEU A 57 11.44 -3.27 34.86
N ARG A 58 11.51 -4.50 34.34
CA ARG A 58 12.37 -4.87 33.20
C ARG A 58 11.57 -4.90 31.90
N ALA A 59 12.24 -4.55 30.81
CA ALA A 59 11.74 -4.77 29.45
C ALA A 59 12.46 -5.96 28.84
N TYR A 60 11.73 -6.75 28.06
CA TYR A 60 12.26 -7.89 27.31
C TYR A 60 11.98 -7.68 25.82
N ILE A 61 12.91 -8.13 24.98
CA ILE A 61 12.75 -8.12 23.53
C ILE A 61 12.82 -9.56 23.06
N VAL A 62 11.81 -9.98 22.31
CA VAL A 62 11.80 -11.26 21.61
C VAL A 62 11.95 -10.96 20.13
N SER A 63 12.95 -11.57 19.50
CA SER A 63 13.14 -11.52 18.05
C SER A 63 12.82 -12.90 17.48
N ALA A 64 12.01 -12.93 16.44
CA ALA A 64 11.65 -14.15 15.72
C ALA A 64 11.78 -13.85 14.23
N ASP A 65 12.44 -14.75 13.50
CA ASP A 65 12.56 -14.68 12.06
C ASP A 65 11.60 -15.68 11.39
N ILE A 66 10.95 -15.24 10.32
CA ILE A 66 9.98 -16.07 9.58
C ILE A 66 10.66 -16.54 8.29
N SER A 67 11.09 -17.80 8.29
CA SER A 67 11.70 -18.40 7.10
C SER A 67 10.67 -18.54 5.97
N LYS A 68 11.09 -18.25 4.73
CA LYS A 68 10.30 -18.48 3.51
C LYS A 68 8.92 -17.80 3.51
N ALA A 69 8.83 -16.62 4.13
CA ALA A 69 7.56 -15.90 4.31
C ALA A 69 6.77 -15.69 3.00
N PHE A 70 7.45 -15.57 1.85
CA PHE A 70 6.81 -15.47 0.54
C PHE A 70 6.42 -16.83 -0.03
N ASP A 71 7.22 -17.88 0.16
CA ASP A 71 6.94 -19.21 -0.43
C ASP A 71 5.83 -19.96 0.32
N THR A 72 5.63 -19.65 1.61
CA THR A 72 4.67 -20.35 2.47
C THR A 72 3.29 -19.71 2.49
N VAL A 73 3.03 -18.70 1.67
CA VAL A 73 1.73 -18.01 1.65
C VAL A 73 0.66 -18.94 1.05
N ASP A 74 -0.38 -19.18 1.84
CA ASP A 74 -1.63 -19.76 1.35
C ASP A 74 -2.44 -18.69 0.62
N ILE A 75 -2.52 -18.82 -0.71
CA ILE A 75 -3.23 -17.89 -1.59
C ILE A 75 -4.73 -17.84 -1.31
N GLN A 76 -5.36 -18.97 -0.98
CA GLN A 76 -6.81 -18.99 -0.70
C GLN A 76 -7.09 -18.27 0.61
N LYS A 77 -6.27 -18.53 1.63
CA LYS A 77 -6.37 -17.80 2.90
C LYS A 77 -6.12 -16.30 2.69
N LEU A 78 -5.11 -15.92 1.90
CA LEU A 78 -4.83 -14.53 1.58
C LEU A 78 -6.01 -13.84 0.87
N LEU A 79 -6.64 -14.50 -0.10
CA LEU A 79 -7.85 -13.99 -0.76
C LEU A 79 -9.00 -13.81 0.23
N SER A 80 -9.25 -14.79 1.10
CA SER A 80 -10.31 -14.71 2.10
C SER A 80 -10.16 -13.52 3.06
N ILE A 81 -8.91 -13.10 3.33
CA ILE A 81 -8.60 -11.94 4.18
C ILE A 81 -8.62 -10.63 3.38
N SER A 82 -8.15 -10.62 2.13
CA SER A 82 -7.94 -9.39 1.36
C SER A 82 -9.18 -8.89 0.62
N GLU A 83 -10.04 -9.79 0.14
CA GLU A 83 -11.28 -9.41 -0.58
C GLU A 83 -12.25 -8.60 0.29
N PRO A 84 -12.47 -8.94 1.58
CA PRO A 84 -13.31 -8.13 2.47
C PRO A 84 -12.74 -6.75 2.78
N LEU A 85 -11.42 -6.54 2.66
CA LEU A 85 -10.80 -5.22 2.92
C LEU A 85 -11.20 -4.19 1.88
N LEU A 86 -11.54 -4.62 0.66
CA LEU A 86 -12.07 -3.75 -0.39
C LEU A 86 -13.54 -3.47 -0.13
N CYS A 87 -13.82 -2.51 0.75
CA CYS A 87 -15.19 -2.16 1.16
C CYS A 87 -15.86 -1.16 0.20
N SER A 88 -15.09 -0.23 -0.36
CA SER A 88 -15.66 0.84 -1.18
C SER A 88 -16.18 0.29 -2.52
N PRO A 89 -17.38 0.71 -2.97
CA PRO A 89 -18.01 0.20 -4.20
C PRO A 89 -17.26 0.63 -5.46
N THR A 90 -16.67 1.83 -5.43
CA THR A 90 -15.92 2.43 -6.50
C THR A 90 -14.71 3.18 -5.95
N TYR A 91 -13.69 3.30 -6.80
CA TYR A 91 -12.48 4.04 -6.53
C TYR A 91 -12.18 4.95 -7.71
N THR A 92 -11.73 6.16 -7.42
CA THR A 92 -11.17 7.08 -8.42
C THR A 92 -9.65 6.93 -8.41
N LEU A 93 -9.09 6.45 -9.51
CA LEU A 93 -7.64 6.40 -9.73
C LEU A 93 -7.14 7.78 -10.14
N LEU A 94 -6.47 8.43 -9.21
CA LEU A 94 -5.84 9.73 -9.37
C LEU A 94 -4.37 9.54 -9.75
N ARG A 95 -3.94 10.17 -10.84
CA ARG A 95 -2.55 10.25 -11.26
C ARG A 95 -2.05 11.66 -11.05
N TYR A 96 -0.84 11.81 -10.53
CA TYR A 96 -0.26 13.13 -10.30
C TYR A 96 1.26 13.09 -10.31
N CYS A 97 1.88 14.25 -10.56
CA CYS A 97 3.32 14.44 -10.41
C CYS A 97 3.64 15.24 -9.16
N GLU A 98 4.74 14.90 -8.50
CA GLU A 98 5.37 15.68 -7.44
C GLU A 98 6.72 16.18 -7.96
N ALA A 99 6.86 17.49 -8.14
CA ALA A 99 8.12 18.13 -8.46
C ALA A 99 8.68 18.78 -7.20
N SER A 100 9.81 18.27 -6.72
CA SER A 100 10.46 18.74 -5.50
C SER A 100 11.93 19.10 -5.78
N PRO A 101 12.46 20.15 -5.15
CA PRO A 101 13.88 20.44 -5.22
C PRO A 101 14.66 19.30 -4.54
N ALA A 102 15.67 18.80 -5.24
CA ALA A 102 16.72 17.95 -4.70
C ALA A 102 18.06 18.69 -4.85
N LEU A 103 19.07 18.31 -4.08
CA LEU A 103 20.40 18.97 -4.08
C LEU A 103 20.93 19.15 -5.52
N GLY A 104 20.81 20.37 -6.06
CA GLY A 104 21.25 20.75 -7.40
C GLY A 104 20.33 20.37 -8.57
N CYS A 105 19.16 19.76 -8.36
CA CYS A 105 18.25 19.37 -9.44
C CYS A 105 16.78 19.36 -9.02
N VAL A 106 15.86 19.23 -9.99
CA VAL A 106 14.44 19.00 -9.71
C VAL A 106 14.15 17.51 -9.82
N ARG A 107 13.60 16.92 -8.76
CA ARG A 107 13.13 15.53 -8.76
C ARG A 107 11.64 15.50 -9.05
N VAL A 108 11.27 14.87 -10.17
CA VAL A 108 9.87 14.64 -10.54
C VAL A 108 9.51 13.19 -10.24
N ARG A 109 8.48 12.99 -9.42
CA ARG A 109 7.93 11.68 -9.10
C ARG A 109 6.52 11.56 -9.68
N HIS A 110 6.30 10.50 -10.43
CA HIS A 110 4.98 10.12 -10.93
C HIS A 110 4.31 9.17 -9.94
N SER A 111 3.11 9.53 -9.50
CA SER A 111 2.36 8.77 -8.51
C SER A 111 0.96 8.45 -9.03
N THR A 112 0.41 7.33 -8.56
CA THR A 112 -0.98 6.96 -8.79
C THR A 112 -1.52 6.46 -7.47
N VAL A 113 -2.72 6.92 -7.12
CA VAL A 113 -3.40 6.59 -5.86
C VAL A 113 -4.87 6.31 -6.16
N ALA A 114 -5.47 5.43 -5.36
CA ALA A 114 -6.90 5.20 -5.41
C ALA A 114 -7.56 6.01 -4.30
N VAL A 115 -8.64 6.70 -4.63
CA VAL A 115 -9.47 7.42 -3.67
C VAL A 115 -10.82 6.71 -3.60
N PRO A 116 -11.23 6.22 -2.42
CA PRO A 116 -12.52 5.54 -2.27
C PRO A 116 -13.64 6.57 -2.28
N CYS A 117 -14.24 6.75 -3.45
CA CYS A 117 -15.35 7.66 -3.69
C CYS A 117 -16.00 7.30 -5.02
N GLU A 118 -17.30 7.54 -5.13
CA GLU A 118 -17.95 7.63 -6.44
C GLU A 118 -17.30 8.75 -7.25
N PRO A 119 -17.16 8.60 -8.59
CA PRO A 119 -16.54 9.62 -9.43
C PRO A 119 -17.16 11.02 -9.27
N SER A 120 -18.48 11.07 -9.04
CA SER A 120 -19.23 12.31 -8.79
C SER A 120 -19.01 12.91 -7.40
N ALA A 121 -18.50 12.13 -6.44
CA ALA A 121 -18.27 12.53 -5.06
C ALA A 121 -16.78 12.82 -4.77
N PHE A 122 -15.90 12.76 -5.77
CA PHE A 122 -14.50 13.11 -5.59
C PHE A 122 -14.40 14.63 -5.32
N PRO A 123 -13.80 15.05 -4.19
CA PRO A 123 -13.76 16.47 -3.78
C PRO A 123 -12.85 17.35 -4.68
N GLY A 124 -12.24 16.78 -5.71
CA GLY A 124 -11.28 17.46 -6.57
C GLY A 124 -9.84 17.29 -6.09
N PHE A 125 -8.89 17.43 -7.03
CA PHE A 125 -7.47 17.23 -6.76
C PHE A 125 -6.91 18.14 -5.65
N PRO A 126 -7.22 19.46 -5.61
CA PRO A 126 -6.69 20.35 -4.58
C PRO A 126 -7.10 19.97 -3.16
N ASP A 127 -8.37 19.60 -2.96
CA ASP A 127 -8.89 19.26 -1.63
C ASP A 127 -8.39 17.90 -1.15
N TRP A 128 -8.28 16.91 -2.05
CA TRP A 128 -7.58 15.67 -1.75
C TRP A 128 -6.12 15.93 -1.38
N LEU A 129 -5.42 16.78 -2.16
CA LEU A 129 -4.01 17.08 -1.95
C LEU A 129 -3.79 17.76 -0.58
N ARG A 130 -4.66 18.66 -0.14
CA ARG A 130 -4.57 19.28 1.18
C ARG A 130 -4.58 18.27 2.31
N ALA A 131 -5.39 17.22 2.19
CA ALA A 131 -5.44 16.14 3.18
C ALA A 131 -4.26 15.16 3.05
N ALA A 132 -3.74 14.95 1.84
CA ALA A 132 -2.70 13.96 1.56
C ALA A 132 -1.27 14.52 1.67
N ALA A 133 -1.07 15.82 1.46
CA ALA A 133 0.23 16.46 1.38
C ALA A 133 0.95 16.39 2.73
N ARG A 134 2.17 15.85 2.71
CA ARG A 134 3.01 15.72 3.90
C ARG A 134 3.84 16.97 4.13
N GLY A 135 3.20 18.13 4.31
CA GLY A 135 3.80 19.37 4.85
C GLY A 135 5.21 19.75 4.35
N GLY A 136 5.60 19.36 3.13
CA GLY A 136 6.97 19.52 2.63
C GLY A 136 7.17 20.91 2.03
N CYS A 137 8.23 21.59 2.43
CA CYS A 137 8.58 22.88 1.86
C CYS A 137 8.92 22.72 0.35
N SER A 138 8.29 23.54 -0.49
CA SER A 138 8.63 23.73 -1.91
C SER A 138 8.37 22.55 -2.86
N THR A 139 7.32 21.75 -2.64
CA THR A 139 6.88 20.73 -3.63
C THR A 139 5.70 21.24 -4.46
N VAL A 140 5.82 21.16 -5.78
CA VAL A 140 4.73 21.45 -6.73
C VAL A 140 4.05 20.15 -7.12
N TYR A 141 2.71 20.15 -7.10
CA TYR A 141 1.91 19.00 -7.47
C TYR A 141 1.15 19.29 -8.77
N CYS A 142 1.21 18.38 -9.74
CA CYS A 142 0.50 18.51 -11.01
C CYS A 142 -0.50 17.36 -11.15
N ASP A 143 -1.78 17.69 -11.31
CA ASP A 143 -2.82 16.70 -11.61
C ASP A 143 -2.63 16.13 -13.03
N GLN A 144 -2.77 14.81 -13.19
CA GLN A 144 -2.76 14.15 -14.49
C GLN A 144 -4.16 13.63 -14.81
N LEU A 145 -4.97 14.50 -15.41
CA LEU A 145 -6.28 14.17 -15.95
C LEU A 145 -6.18 13.30 -17.23
N PRO A 146 -7.19 12.47 -17.54
CA PRO A 146 -8.42 12.25 -16.78
C PRO A 146 -8.23 11.26 -15.62
N HIS A 147 -8.99 11.45 -14.54
CA HIS A 147 -9.11 10.45 -13.48
C HIS A 147 -9.90 9.24 -14.00
N ARG A 148 -9.50 8.04 -13.58
CA ARG A 148 -10.13 6.81 -14.05
C ARG A 148 -10.99 6.18 -12.95
N PRO A 149 -12.27 5.89 -13.19
CA PRO A 149 -13.04 5.08 -12.26
C PRO A 149 -12.52 3.64 -12.26
N LEU A 150 -12.59 2.99 -11.11
CA LEU A 150 -12.29 1.59 -10.90
C LEU A 150 -13.40 1.01 -10.02
N ALA A 151 -14.19 0.09 -10.58
CA ALA A 151 -15.21 -0.60 -9.80
C ALA A 151 -14.57 -1.60 -8.83
N ARG A 152 -15.24 -1.87 -7.71
CA ARG A 152 -14.82 -2.91 -6.76
C ARG A 152 -14.67 -4.27 -7.44
N ALA A 153 -15.58 -4.61 -8.35
CA ALA A 153 -15.53 -5.88 -9.08
C ALA A 153 -14.23 -6.02 -9.90
N ASP A 154 -13.81 -4.95 -10.58
CA ASP A 154 -12.56 -4.91 -11.34
C ASP A 154 -11.34 -4.99 -10.42
N ALA A 155 -11.36 -4.27 -9.29
CA ALA A 155 -10.29 -4.33 -8.29
C ALA A 155 -10.12 -5.76 -7.72
N LEU A 156 -11.23 -6.45 -7.44
CA LEU A 156 -11.23 -7.85 -6.99
C LEU A 156 -10.76 -8.80 -8.10
N ALA A 157 -11.18 -8.58 -9.33
CA ALA A 157 -10.73 -9.38 -10.47
C ALA A 157 -9.21 -9.27 -10.66
N LEU A 158 -8.68 -8.05 -10.58
CA LEU A 158 -7.24 -7.79 -10.64
C LEU A 158 -6.50 -8.43 -9.47
N LEU A 159 -7.04 -8.36 -8.25
CA LEU A 159 -6.45 -8.99 -7.07
C LEU A 159 -6.40 -10.52 -7.25
N ARG A 160 -7.49 -11.15 -7.68
CA ARG A 160 -7.54 -12.59 -7.93
C ARG A 160 -6.59 -13.00 -9.03
N GLU A 161 -6.54 -12.25 -10.13
CA GLU A 161 -5.60 -12.49 -11.22
C GLU A 161 -4.15 -12.41 -10.72
N HIS A 162 -3.81 -11.35 -9.99
CA HIS A 162 -2.48 -11.12 -9.42
C HIS A 162 -2.13 -12.01 -8.22
N LEU A 163 -2.99 -12.94 -7.81
CA LEU A 163 -2.63 -13.92 -6.77
C LEU A 163 -2.69 -15.35 -7.31
N THR A 164 -3.45 -15.60 -8.38
CA THR A 164 -3.72 -16.96 -8.87
C THR A 164 -3.13 -17.25 -10.25
N ARG A 165 -2.85 -16.22 -11.06
CA ARG A 165 -2.42 -16.37 -12.47
C ARG A 165 -0.92 -16.10 -12.67
N HIS A 166 -0.10 -16.54 -11.73
CA HIS A 166 1.35 -16.43 -11.83
C HIS A 166 1.91 -17.57 -12.69
N LEU A 167 2.28 -17.23 -13.92
CA LEU A 167 2.94 -18.14 -14.86
C LEU A 167 4.43 -17.83 -14.93
N LEU A 168 5.25 -18.85 -14.69
CA LEU A 168 6.70 -18.77 -14.69
C LEU A 168 7.23 -19.57 -15.88
N ARG A 169 8.14 -19.00 -16.67
CA ARG A 169 8.83 -19.72 -17.75
C ARG A 169 10.23 -20.09 -17.29
N ILE A 170 10.48 -21.38 -17.06
CA ILE A 170 11.76 -21.90 -16.61
C ILE A 170 12.25 -22.92 -17.63
N ARG A 171 13.43 -22.68 -18.21
CA ARG A 171 14.08 -23.57 -19.21
C ARG A 171 13.13 -23.97 -20.36
N GLY A 172 12.39 -23.00 -20.89
CA GLY A 172 11.48 -23.20 -22.01
C GLY A 172 10.11 -23.83 -21.66
N ARG A 173 9.89 -24.25 -20.41
CA ARG A 173 8.60 -24.78 -19.94
C ARG A 173 7.85 -23.75 -19.11
N TRP A 174 6.52 -23.78 -19.18
CA TRP A 174 5.63 -22.94 -18.38
C TRP A 174 5.18 -23.68 -17.13
N TYR A 175 5.25 -23.02 -15.99
CA TYR A 175 4.81 -23.50 -14.69
C TYR A 175 3.83 -22.51 -14.11
N ARG A 176 2.84 -23.00 -13.36
CA ARG A 176 1.94 -22.15 -12.58
C ARG A 176 2.32 -22.23 -11.11
N GLN A 177 2.57 -21.10 -10.48
CA GLN A 177 2.79 -21.03 -9.04
C GLN A 177 1.43 -21.18 -8.33
N THR A 178 1.29 -22.20 -7.50
CA THR A 178 0.06 -22.48 -6.73
C THR A 178 0.21 -22.18 -5.24
N CYS A 179 1.44 -21.99 -4.77
CA CYS A 179 1.77 -21.69 -3.38
C CYS A 179 2.84 -20.60 -3.34
N GLY A 180 2.70 -19.68 -2.37
CA GLY A 180 3.58 -18.55 -2.23
C GLY A 180 3.37 -17.43 -3.25
N ILE A 181 4.10 -16.34 -3.06
CA ILE A 181 4.08 -15.13 -3.89
C ILE A 181 5.43 -15.00 -4.59
N ALA A 182 5.44 -14.84 -5.92
CA ALA A 182 6.66 -14.55 -6.67
C ALA A 182 7.28 -13.21 -6.24
N GLN A 183 8.60 -13.20 -6.01
CA GLN A 183 9.37 -11.99 -5.66
C GLN A 183 9.78 -11.17 -6.88
#